data_AF-A0A7Y2VKX2-F1
#
_entry.id   AF-A0A7Y2VKX2-F1
#
_cell.length_a   1.000
_cell.length_b   1.000
_cell.length_c   1.000
_cell.angle_alpha   90.00
_cell.angle_beta   90.00
_cell.angle_gamma   90.00
#
_symmetry.space_group_name_H-M   'P 1'
#
loop_
_entity.id
_entity.type
_entity.pdbx_description
1 polymer ?
#
loop_
_entity_poly.entity_id
_entity_poly.type
_entity_poly.pdbx_seq_one_letter_code
_entity_poly.pdbx_strand_id
1 'polypeptide(L)'
;IHELMDLHTGALMLLGPTMDPQVAYNINLRIPHLSLRMAEHGQRAQLFAERLQALGLKVDYPGLPEHPDHELIRELHCPDYGYGGILTLDLETEEQANALMDMLQNDYRFGYMAVSLGYFDTLMSCSGSTTSSEMSEEDKQAAGISPGLVRLSVGYTGTAEQRWRQMRSALERLGIIEPKAHRVTEEVA
;
A
#
# COMPACT_ATOMS: atom_id res chain seq x y z
N ILE A 1 -2.01 26.84 -14.68
CA ILE A 1 -2.75 26.84 -13.39
C ILE A 1 -3.51 28.14 -13.20
N HIS A 2 -2.84 29.31 -13.21
CA HIS A 2 -3.53 30.60 -13.00
C HIS A 2 -4.66 30.89 -14.00
N GLU A 3 -4.49 30.56 -15.29
CA GLU A 3 -5.56 30.70 -16.29
C GLU A 3 -6.78 29.80 -16.04
N LEU A 4 -6.60 28.62 -15.43
CA LEU A 4 -7.71 27.72 -15.06
C LEU A 4 -8.51 28.27 -13.87
N MET A 5 -7.85 29.06 -13.02
CA MET A 5 -8.41 29.71 -11.83
C MET A 5 -8.87 31.14 -12.08
N ASP A 6 -8.85 31.61 -13.33
CA ASP A 6 -9.32 32.95 -13.66
C ASP A 6 -10.80 33.10 -13.27
N LEU A 7 -11.12 34.19 -12.57
CA LEU A 7 -12.44 34.42 -12.00
C LEU A 7 -13.47 34.92 -13.03
N HIS A 8 -13.07 35.15 -14.27
CA HIS A 8 -13.90 35.71 -15.33
C HIS A 8 -14.11 34.70 -16.46
N THR A 9 -13.04 33.99 -16.86
CA THR A 9 -13.03 33.06 -18.00
C THR A 9 -12.47 31.68 -17.65
N GLY A 10 -11.98 31.48 -16.41
CA GLY A 10 -11.39 30.23 -15.99
C GLY A 10 -12.42 29.11 -15.87
N ALA A 11 -11.97 27.88 -16.16
CA ALA A 11 -12.82 26.69 -16.10
C ALA A 11 -13.45 26.49 -14.70
N LEU A 12 -12.77 26.90 -13.62
CA LEU A 12 -13.34 26.84 -12.27
C LEU A 12 -14.58 27.74 -12.11
N MET A 13 -14.55 28.95 -12.68
CA MET A 13 -15.67 29.88 -12.63
C MET A 13 -16.81 29.42 -13.54
N LEU A 14 -16.48 28.95 -14.76
CA LEU A 14 -17.47 28.59 -15.76
C LEU A 14 -18.18 27.26 -15.47
N LEU A 15 -17.47 26.27 -14.93
CA LEU A 15 -18.01 24.92 -14.68
C LEU A 15 -18.38 24.68 -13.21
N GLY A 16 -17.90 25.53 -12.30
CA GLY A 16 -18.22 25.45 -10.87
C GLY A 16 -17.81 24.16 -10.13
N PRO A 17 -16.69 23.47 -10.41
CA PRO A 17 -16.25 22.32 -9.62
C PRO A 17 -15.63 22.78 -8.29
N THR A 18 -16.39 23.51 -7.48
CA THR A 18 -15.94 24.06 -6.20
C THR A 18 -16.07 23.03 -5.09
N MET A 19 -15.07 22.97 -4.21
CA MET A 19 -15.09 22.09 -3.04
C MET A 19 -16.13 22.55 -2.02
N ASP A 20 -16.88 21.62 -1.46
CA ASP A 20 -17.77 21.87 -0.33
C ASP A 20 -16.98 22.45 0.88
N PRO A 21 -17.46 23.53 1.52
CA PRO A 21 -16.74 24.17 2.62
C PRO A 21 -16.50 23.26 3.83
N GLN A 22 -17.40 22.32 4.12
CA GLN A 22 -17.25 21.37 5.22
C GLN A 22 -16.14 20.36 4.91
N VAL A 23 -16.03 19.89 3.66
CA VAL A 23 -14.91 19.08 3.18
C VAL A 23 -13.60 19.85 3.28
N ALA A 24 -13.57 21.11 2.82
CA ALA A 24 -12.38 21.96 2.91
C ALA A 24 -11.91 22.14 4.36
N TYR A 25 -12.83 22.39 5.28
CA TYR A 25 -12.54 22.48 6.72
C TYR A 25 -11.94 21.18 7.27
N ASN A 26 -12.53 20.03 6.93
CA ASN A 26 -12.05 18.72 7.38
C ASN A 26 -10.65 18.39 6.86
N ILE A 27 -10.31 18.80 5.63
CA ILE A 27 -8.96 18.65 5.07
C ILE A 27 -7.99 19.58 5.79
N ASN A 28 -8.36 20.85 6.01
CA ASN A 28 -7.52 21.84 6.67
C ASN A 28 -7.10 21.35 8.07
N LEU A 29 -8.02 20.78 8.83
CA LEU A 29 -7.70 20.18 10.14
C LEU A 29 -6.65 19.04 10.07
N ARG A 30 -6.50 18.38 8.92
CA ARG A 30 -5.63 17.20 8.74
C ARG A 30 -4.28 17.47 8.10
N ILE A 31 -4.12 18.64 7.46
CA ILE A 31 -2.86 19.05 6.82
C ILE A 31 -1.74 19.26 7.84
N PRO A 32 -1.94 19.95 8.99
CA PRO A 32 -0.87 20.22 9.95
C PRO A 32 -0.15 18.99 10.47
N HIS A 33 -0.82 17.84 10.49
CA HIS A 33 -0.27 16.56 10.94
C HIS A 33 -0.09 15.56 9.78
N LEU A 34 -0.02 16.02 8.53
CA LEU A 34 0.25 15.19 7.37
C LEU A 34 1.66 14.59 7.42
N SER A 35 2.66 15.38 7.79
CA SER A 35 4.06 14.95 7.88
C SER A 35 4.24 13.74 8.80
N LEU A 36 3.63 13.76 9.98
CA LEU A 36 3.66 12.65 10.94
C LEU A 36 3.07 11.36 10.34
N ARG A 37 1.95 11.48 9.63
CA ARG A 37 1.30 10.32 8.98
C ARG A 37 2.16 9.78 7.85
N MET A 38 2.70 10.66 7.00
CA MET A 38 3.52 10.25 5.86
C MET A 38 4.82 9.57 6.28
N ALA A 39 5.49 10.08 7.32
CA ALA A 39 6.68 9.46 7.88
C ALA A 39 6.39 8.03 8.37
N GLU A 40 5.31 7.83 9.12
CA GLU A 40 4.92 6.51 9.65
C GLU A 40 4.48 5.56 8.53
N HIS A 41 3.73 6.04 7.54
CA HIS A 41 3.37 5.28 6.35
C HIS A 41 4.61 4.79 5.60
N GLY A 42 5.57 5.69 5.33
CA GLY A 42 6.80 5.37 4.63
C GLY A 42 7.67 4.37 5.37
N GLN A 43 7.88 4.60 6.67
CA GLN A 43 8.68 3.69 7.50
C GLN A 43 8.08 2.27 7.55
N ARG A 44 6.76 2.16 7.69
CA ARG A 44 6.08 0.85 7.71
C ARG A 44 6.11 0.18 6.34
N ALA A 45 5.90 0.92 5.26
CA ALA A 45 5.95 0.34 3.93
C ALA A 45 7.35 -0.22 3.62
N GLN A 46 8.43 0.51 3.94
CA GLN A 46 9.80 0.01 3.84
C GLN A 46 9.99 -1.28 4.65
N LEU A 47 9.59 -1.28 5.93
CA LEU A 47 9.71 -2.45 6.80
C LEU A 47 8.97 -3.68 6.24
N PHE A 48 7.75 -3.49 5.74
CA PHE A 48 6.97 -4.57 5.15
C PHE A 48 7.61 -5.06 3.85
N ALA A 49 8.05 -4.15 2.99
CA ALA A 49 8.68 -4.49 1.72
C ALA A 49 9.93 -5.34 1.93
N GLU A 50 10.85 -4.89 2.79
CA GLU A 50 12.09 -5.61 3.11
C GLU A 50 11.81 -7.00 3.69
N ARG A 51 10.86 -7.11 4.63
CA ARG A 51 10.56 -8.39 5.28
C ARG A 51 9.85 -9.36 4.35
N LEU A 52 8.97 -8.88 3.46
CA LEU A 52 8.32 -9.71 2.45
C LEU A 52 9.36 -10.18 1.41
N GLN A 53 10.24 -9.29 0.95
CA GLN A 53 11.33 -9.64 0.04
C GLN A 53 12.29 -10.67 0.67
N ALA A 54 12.63 -10.52 1.95
CA ALA A 54 13.46 -11.48 2.69
C ALA A 54 12.80 -12.88 2.85
N LEU A 55 11.48 -12.97 2.69
CA LEU A 55 10.75 -14.25 2.65
C LEU A 55 10.68 -14.85 1.23
N GLY A 56 11.33 -14.22 0.24
CA GLY A 56 11.34 -14.67 -1.16
C GLY A 56 10.09 -14.30 -1.95
N LEU A 57 9.25 -13.39 -1.43
CA LEU A 57 8.04 -12.96 -2.12
C LEU A 57 8.35 -11.84 -3.13
N LYS A 58 7.59 -11.81 -4.23
CA LYS A 58 7.69 -10.79 -5.27
C LYS A 58 7.04 -9.49 -4.79
N VAL A 59 7.86 -8.52 -4.41
CA VAL A 59 7.42 -7.23 -3.89
C VAL A 59 7.90 -6.13 -4.81
N ASP A 60 7.01 -5.21 -5.15
CA ASP A 60 7.35 -3.98 -5.86
C ASP A 60 7.22 -2.79 -4.90
N TYR A 61 8.35 -2.17 -4.60
CA TYR A 61 8.40 -0.98 -3.75
C TYR A 61 9.62 -0.11 -4.11
N PRO A 62 9.45 1.19 -4.39
CA PRO A 62 10.55 2.06 -4.82
C PRO A 62 11.70 2.21 -3.80
N GLY A 63 11.43 1.92 -2.52
CA GLY A 63 12.45 1.94 -1.47
C GLY A 63 13.36 0.70 -1.42
N LEU A 64 13.07 -0.33 -2.23
CA LEU A 64 13.92 -1.52 -2.34
C LEU A 64 15.08 -1.25 -3.33
N PRO A 65 16.33 -1.65 -3.01
CA PRO A 65 17.48 -1.47 -3.90
C PRO A 65 17.36 -2.18 -5.26
N GLU A 66 16.54 -3.24 -5.33
CA GLU A 66 16.29 -4.01 -6.56
C GLU A 66 15.27 -3.34 -7.49
N HIS A 67 14.58 -2.29 -7.03
CA HIS A 67 13.58 -1.58 -7.84
C HIS A 67 14.27 -0.80 -8.98
N PRO A 68 13.81 -0.90 -10.24
CA PRO A 68 14.44 -0.23 -11.40
C PRO A 68 14.66 1.28 -11.20
N ASP A 69 13.68 1.96 -10.62
CA ASP A 69 13.73 3.40 -10.36
C ASP A 69 14.22 3.77 -8.95
N HIS A 70 14.86 2.85 -8.21
CA HIS A 70 15.32 3.12 -6.83
C HIS A 70 16.25 4.34 -6.77
N GLU A 71 17.23 4.41 -7.68
CA GLU A 71 18.17 5.55 -7.72
C GLU A 71 17.48 6.87 -8.06
N LEU A 72 16.50 6.85 -8.97
CA LEU A 72 15.74 8.05 -9.32
C LEU A 72 14.91 8.54 -8.13
N ILE A 73 14.16 7.66 -7.46
CA ILE A 73 13.36 8.08 -6.31
C ILE A 73 14.25 8.49 -5.13
N ARG A 74 15.44 7.90 -4.99
CA ARG A 74 16.43 8.33 -3.99
C ARG A 74 16.83 9.79 -4.17
N GLU A 75 16.91 10.28 -5.41
CA GLU A 75 17.19 11.69 -5.71
C GLU A 75 15.97 12.61 -5.51
N LEU A 76 14.75 12.11 -5.76
CA LEU A 76 13.52 12.91 -5.75
C LEU A 76 12.77 12.94 -4.42
N HIS A 77 12.95 11.92 -3.57
CA HIS A 77 12.17 11.78 -2.34
C HIS A 77 12.59 12.78 -1.26
N CYS A 78 11.68 12.99 -0.31
CA CYS A 78 11.99 13.68 0.94
C CYS A 78 12.44 12.65 1.99
N PRO A 79 13.68 12.71 2.51
CA PRO A 79 14.19 11.71 3.46
C PRO A 79 13.34 11.56 4.73
N ASP A 80 12.71 12.66 5.17
CA ASP A 80 11.84 12.68 6.36
C ASP A 80 10.56 11.83 6.19
N TYR A 81 10.17 11.51 4.95
CA TYR A 81 8.93 10.80 4.63
C TYR A 81 9.16 9.43 3.97
N GLY A 82 10.43 9.06 3.70
CA GLY A 82 10.79 7.82 3.03
C GLY A 82 10.27 7.72 1.59
N TYR A 83 10.01 6.50 1.13
CA TYR A 83 9.64 6.19 -0.26
C TYR A 83 8.14 6.03 -0.49
N GLY A 84 7.32 6.57 0.44
CA GLY A 84 5.86 6.51 0.38
C GLY A 84 5.25 5.26 1.03
N GLY A 85 3.93 5.29 1.25
CA GLY A 85 3.19 4.27 2.01
C GLY A 85 2.54 3.16 1.19
N ILE A 86 2.90 3.02 -0.08
CA ILE A 86 2.26 2.09 -1.01
C ILE A 86 3.30 1.12 -1.55
N LEU A 87 3.00 -0.17 -1.47
CA LEU A 87 3.78 -1.25 -2.08
C LEU A 87 2.84 -2.23 -2.78
N THR A 88 3.37 -3.05 -3.67
CA THR A 88 2.62 -4.18 -4.25
C THR A 88 3.28 -5.52 -3.90
N LEU A 89 2.44 -6.54 -3.79
CA LEU A 89 2.83 -7.92 -3.55
C LEU A 89 2.18 -8.76 -4.66
N ASP A 90 3.00 -9.43 -5.46
CA ASP A 90 2.52 -10.30 -6.51
C ASP A 90 2.38 -11.74 -6.00
N LEU A 91 1.13 -12.20 -5.93
CA LEU A 91 0.77 -13.57 -5.55
C LEU A 91 0.43 -14.45 -6.76
N GLU A 92 0.79 -14.00 -7.97
CA GLU A 92 0.65 -14.69 -9.26
C GLU A 92 -0.80 -14.89 -9.72
N THR A 93 -1.67 -15.34 -8.83
CA THR A 93 -3.08 -15.69 -9.10
C THR A 93 -4.03 -14.83 -8.29
N GLU A 94 -5.17 -14.50 -8.90
CA GLU A 94 -6.24 -13.75 -8.23
C GLU A 94 -6.80 -14.51 -7.02
N GLU A 95 -6.87 -15.84 -7.09
CA GLU A 95 -7.36 -16.69 -6.00
C GLU A 95 -6.50 -16.54 -4.74
N GLN A 96 -5.16 -16.60 -4.87
CA GLN A 96 -4.25 -16.40 -3.74
C GLN A 96 -4.30 -14.96 -3.22
N ALA A 97 -4.40 -13.98 -4.11
CA ALA A 97 -4.57 -12.57 -3.73
C ALA A 97 -5.83 -12.35 -2.89
N ASN A 98 -6.97 -12.85 -3.35
CA ASN A 98 -8.25 -12.74 -2.66
C ASN A 98 -8.25 -13.53 -1.35
N ALA A 99 -7.67 -14.73 -1.31
CA ALA A 99 -7.57 -15.52 -0.08
C ALA A 99 -6.72 -14.81 0.99
N LEU A 100 -5.59 -14.21 0.61
CA LEU A 100 -4.78 -13.42 1.54
C LEU A 100 -5.55 -12.21 2.07
N MET A 101 -6.14 -11.42 1.18
CA MET A 101 -6.86 -10.22 1.57
C MET A 101 -8.08 -10.52 2.45
N ASP A 102 -8.83 -11.57 2.13
CA ASP A 102 -9.98 -12.02 2.93
C ASP A 102 -9.56 -12.40 4.35
N MET A 103 -8.53 -13.24 4.49
CA MET A 103 -8.01 -13.66 5.79
C MET A 103 -7.46 -12.46 6.59
N LEU A 104 -6.73 -11.55 5.94
CA LEU A 104 -6.20 -10.35 6.57
C LEU A 104 -7.32 -9.46 7.14
N GLN A 105 -8.42 -9.28 6.41
CA GLN A 105 -9.56 -8.48 6.86
C GLN A 105 -10.40 -9.21 7.94
N ASN A 106 -10.82 -10.44 7.63
CA ASN A 106 -11.88 -11.14 8.36
C ASN A 106 -11.38 -11.93 9.57
N ASP A 107 -10.12 -12.36 9.59
CA ASP A 107 -9.54 -13.11 10.70
C ASP A 107 -8.56 -12.26 11.52
N TYR A 108 -7.68 -11.52 10.83
CA TYR A 108 -6.59 -10.80 11.50
C TYR A 108 -6.87 -9.33 11.77
N ARG A 109 -7.95 -8.75 11.22
CA ARG A 109 -8.28 -7.32 11.33
C ARG A 109 -7.09 -6.43 10.93
N PHE A 110 -6.32 -6.86 9.92
CA PHE A 110 -5.10 -6.20 9.46
C PHE A 110 -5.38 -4.89 8.72
N GLY A 111 -6.51 -4.84 7.99
CA GLY A 111 -6.91 -3.74 7.14
C GLY A 111 -8.21 -4.06 6.40
N TYR A 112 -8.54 -3.27 5.39
CA TYR A 112 -9.76 -3.40 4.60
C TYR A 112 -9.47 -3.67 3.12
N MET A 113 -10.29 -4.52 2.52
CA MET A 113 -10.41 -4.68 1.07
C MET A 113 -11.21 -3.51 0.53
N ALA A 114 -10.54 -2.47 0.03
CA ALA A 114 -11.19 -1.26 -0.45
C ALA A 114 -10.35 -0.52 -1.50
N VAL A 115 -11.05 0.07 -2.47
CA VAL A 115 -10.46 0.94 -3.47
C VAL A 115 -10.26 2.35 -2.89
N SER A 116 -9.09 2.62 -2.32
CA SER A 116 -8.61 3.96 -1.98
C SER A 116 -7.12 3.88 -1.56
N LEU A 117 -6.55 4.98 -1.07
CA LEU A 117 -5.18 5.05 -0.57
C LEU A 117 -5.03 6.14 0.49
N GLY A 118 -3.97 6.05 1.30
CA GLY A 118 -3.62 7.08 2.29
C GLY A 118 -4.59 7.16 3.48
N TYR A 119 -5.35 6.10 3.74
CA TYR A 119 -6.21 5.99 4.92
C TYR A 119 -5.37 5.65 6.17
N PHE A 120 -5.92 5.90 7.36
CA PHE A 120 -5.18 5.63 8.60
C PHE A 120 -4.94 4.14 8.83
N ASP A 121 -5.84 3.28 8.34
CA ASP A 121 -5.71 1.82 8.39
C ASP A 121 -5.27 1.28 7.03
N THR A 122 -4.73 0.06 7.01
CA THR A 122 -4.22 -0.54 5.78
C THR A 122 -5.37 -0.81 4.81
N LEU A 123 -5.22 -0.38 3.56
CA LEU A 123 -6.14 -0.71 2.47
C LEU A 123 -5.47 -1.66 1.48
N MET A 124 -6.23 -2.64 1.02
CA MET A 124 -5.77 -3.70 0.14
C MET A 124 -6.70 -3.81 -1.07
N SER A 125 -6.15 -4.02 -2.25
CA SER A 125 -6.93 -4.24 -3.47
C SER A 125 -6.17 -5.11 -4.46
N CYS A 126 -6.84 -6.08 -5.08
CA CYS A 126 -6.32 -6.80 -6.23
C CYS A 126 -6.42 -5.90 -7.48
N SER A 127 -5.29 -5.43 -7.99
CA SER A 127 -5.26 -4.35 -8.99
C SER A 127 -5.77 -4.81 -10.37
N GLY A 128 -5.58 -6.09 -10.69
CA GLY A 128 -6.02 -6.69 -11.97
C GLY A 128 -7.54 -6.83 -12.09
N SER A 129 -8.24 -7.08 -10.97
CA SER A 129 -9.70 -7.27 -10.93
C SER A 129 -10.50 -6.06 -10.41
N THR A 130 -9.83 -5.02 -9.89
CA THR A 130 -10.51 -3.81 -9.38
C THR A 130 -10.19 -2.55 -10.18
N THR A 131 -9.06 -1.89 -9.94
CA THR A 131 -8.76 -0.57 -10.52
C THR A 131 -8.42 -0.62 -12.01
N SER A 132 -8.03 -1.78 -12.51
CA SER A 132 -7.61 -1.99 -13.90
C SER A 132 -8.56 -2.92 -14.65
N SER A 133 -9.78 -3.14 -14.12
CA SER A 133 -10.77 -4.08 -14.69
C SER A 133 -11.14 -3.75 -16.13
N GLU A 134 -11.10 -2.47 -16.50
CA GLU A 134 -11.43 -1.97 -17.84
C GLU A 134 -10.29 -2.14 -18.87
N MET A 135 -9.09 -2.56 -18.43
CA MET A 135 -7.97 -2.84 -19.33
C MET A 135 -8.10 -4.23 -19.94
N SER A 136 -7.67 -4.38 -21.19
CA SER A 136 -7.52 -5.70 -21.81
C SER A 136 -6.43 -6.51 -21.07
N GLU A 137 -6.48 -7.83 -21.15
CA GLU A 137 -5.42 -8.66 -20.53
C GLU A 137 -4.05 -8.45 -21.16
N GLU A 138 -4.00 -8.11 -22.45
CA GLU A 138 -2.76 -7.75 -23.14
C GLU A 138 -2.17 -6.45 -22.56
N ASP A 139 -3.01 -5.43 -22.34
CA ASP A 139 -2.57 -4.16 -21.75
C ASP A 139 -2.15 -4.32 -20.29
N LYS A 140 -2.85 -5.16 -19.51
CA LYS A 140 -2.47 -5.46 -18.11
C LYS A 140 -1.11 -6.12 -18.05
N GLN A 141 -0.85 -7.11 -18.91
CA GLN A 141 0.46 -7.77 -18.99
C GLN A 141 1.54 -6.79 -19.42
N ALA A 142 1.29 -5.95 -20.43
CA ALA A 142 2.22 -4.92 -20.88
C ALA A 142 2.54 -3.88 -19.78
N ALA A 143 1.56 -3.58 -18.92
CA ALA A 143 1.71 -2.69 -17.77
C ALA A 143 2.31 -3.37 -16.51
N GLY A 144 2.63 -4.66 -16.56
CA GLY A 144 3.16 -5.42 -15.42
C GLY A 144 2.13 -5.73 -14.33
N ILE A 145 0.84 -5.68 -14.66
CA ILE A 145 -0.25 -5.95 -13.72
C ILE A 145 -0.57 -7.44 -13.77
N SER A 146 -0.01 -8.20 -12.84
CA SER A 146 -0.36 -9.62 -12.70
C SER A 146 -1.80 -9.79 -12.18
N PRO A 147 -2.46 -10.93 -12.47
CA PRO A 147 -3.78 -11.25 -11.90
C PRO A 147 -3.78 -11.29 -10.36
N GLY A 148 -2.63 -11.65 -9.76
CA GLY A 148 -2.44 -11.73 -8.31
C GLY A 148 -1.82 -10.48 -7.68
N LEU A 149 -1.78 -9.35 -8.38
CA LEU A 149 -1.11 -8.14 -7.89
C LEU A 149 -1.91 -7.44 -6.78
N VAL A 150 -1.53 -7.66 -5.53
CA VAL A 150 -2.12 -7.01 -4.36
C VAL A 150 -1.42 -5.68 -4.10
N ARG A 151 -2.16 -4.57 -4.25
CA ARG A 151 -1.69 -3.25 -3.82
C ARG A 151 -2.02 -3.04 -2.35
N LEU A 152 -1.02 -2.69 -1.56
CA LEU A 152 -1.11 -2.41 -0.14
C LEU A 152 -0.83 -0.92 0.11
N SER A 153 -1.86 -0.17 0.51
CA SER A 153 -1.70 1.16 1.10
C SER A 153 -1.55 0.98 2.61
N VAL A 154 -0.31 0.84 3.07
CA VAL A 154 0.03 0.48 4.45
C VAL A 154 -0.43 1.56 5.41
N GLY A 155 -1.26 1.22 6.40
CA GLY A 155 -1.75 2.16 7.43
C GLY A 155 -0.80 2.32 8.62
N TYR A 156 -1.16 3.21 9.56
CA TYR A 156 -0.38 3.49 10.77
C TYR A 156 -1.08 3.13 12.09
N THR A 157 -2.15 2.34 12.05
CA THR A 157 -2.84 1.82 13.25
C THR A 157 -2.09 0.66 13.89
N GLY A 158 -2.21 0.53 15.21
CA GLY A 158 -1.49 -0.50 15.98
C GLY A 158 0.03 -0.32 15.91
N THR A 159 0.78 -1.29 16.43
CA THR A 159 2.25 -1.30 16.29
C THR A 159 2.67 -1.98 15.00
N ALA A 160 3.81 -1.57 14.43
CA ALA A 160 4.36 -2.19 13.23
C ALA A 160 4.56 -3.71 13.39
N GLU A 161 5.03 -4.16 14.55
CA GLU A 161 5.20 -5.59 14.84
C GLU A 161 3.88 -6.35 14.98
N GLN A 162 2.82 -5.72 15.50
CA GLN A 162 1.51 -6.35 15.53
C GLN A 162 0.98 -6.56 14.11
N ARG A 163 1.04 -5.52 13.27
CA ARG A 163 0.62 -5.59 11.87
C ARG A 163 1.46 -6.59 11.09
N TRP A 164 2.77 -6.62 11.33
CA TRP A 164 3.66 -7.58 10.71
C TRP A 164 3.33 -9.03 11.10
N ARG A 165 3.09 -9.30 12.39
CA ARG A 165 2.68 -10.64 12.85
C ARG A 165 1.38 -11.08 12.21
N GLN A 166 0.40 -10.19 12.07
CA GLN A 166 -0.86 -10.48 11.36
C GLN A 166 -0.59 -10.87 9.89
N MET A 167 0.20 -10.07 9.17
CA MET A 167 0.59 -10.36 7.79
C MET A 167 1.28 -11.72 7.67
N ARG A 168 2.33 -11.92 8.46
CA ARG A 168 3.11 -13.17 8.46
C ARG A 168 2.24 -14.39 8.78
N SER A 169 1.40 -14.32 9.82
CA SER A 169 0.56 -15.44 10.20
C SER A 169 -0.46 -15.80 9.11
N ALA A 170 -0.99 -14.81 8.37
CA ALA A 170 -1.85 -15.08 7.23
C ALA A 170 -1.09 -15.79 6.09
N LEU A 171 0.13 -15.32 5.77
CA LEU A 171 1.00 -15.96 4.77
C LEU A 171 1.35 -17.41 5.15
N GLU A 172 1.68 -17.66 6.42
CA GLU A 172 1.98 -19.02 6.92
C GLU A 172 0.74 -19.94 6.86
N ARG A 173 -0.45 -19.43 7.22
CA ARG A 173 -1.69 -20.22 7.18
C ARG A 173 -2.13 -20.59 5.76
N LEU A 174 -1.87 -19.72 4.80
CA LEU A 174 -2.17 -19.97 3.39
C LEU A 174 -1.10 -20.81 2.69
N GLY A 175 -0.01 -21.17 3.38
CA GLY A 175 1.09 -21.93 2.80
C GLY A 175 1.89 -21.13 1.76
N ILE A 176 1.78 -19.80 1.76
CA ILE A 176 2.53 -18.91 0.86
C ILE A 176 4.00 -18.85 1.29
N ILE A 177 4.26 -18.98 2.60
CA ILE A 177 5.60 -19.08 3.17
C ILE A 177 5.68 -20.26 4.14
N GLU A 178 6.87 -20.82 4.32
CA GLU A 178 7.08 -21.88 5.32
C GLU A 178 6.93 -21.33 6.75
N PRO A 179 6.30 -22.09 7.66
CA PRO A 179 6.20 -21.69 9.06
C PRO A 179 7.59 -21.61 9.69
N LYS A 180 7.81 -20.63 10.57
CA LYS A 180 9.07 -20.53 11.32
C LYS A 180 9.31 -21.84 12.07
N ALA A 181 10.42 -22.53 11.79
CA ALA A 181 10.85 -23.65 12.61
C ALA A 181 10.96 -23.17 14.06
N HIS A 182 10.10 -23.70 14.94
CA HIS A 182 10.21 -23.46 16.37
C HIS A 182 11.53 -24.08 16.82
N ARG A 183 12.56 -23.26 17.03
CA ARG A 183 13.72 -23.71 17.81
C ARG A 183 13.21 -23.89 19.24
N VAL A 184 12.76 -25.11 19.54
CA VAL A 184 12.65 -25.58 20.91
C VAL A 184 14.08 -25.65 21.43
N THR A 185 14.52 -24.60 22.12
CA THR A 185 15.67 -24.73 23.01
C THR A 185 15.19 -25.54 24.20
N GLU A 186 15.37 -26.86 24.13
CA GLU A 186 15.48 -27.70 25.31
C GLU A 186 16.70 -27.23 26.09
N GLU A 187 16.51 -26.31 27.03
CA GLU A 187 17.42 -26.16 28.17
C GLU A 187 17.15 -27.35 29.10
N VAL A 188 17.84 -28.46 28.84
CA VAL A 188 18.13 -29.48 29.84
C VAL A 188 19.62 -29.36 30.16
N ALA A 189 19.93 -28.68 31.25
CA ALA A 189 21.15 -28.85 32.06
C ALA A 189 20.95 -28.22 33.44
#